data_AF-A0A2N8UCL3-F1
#
_entry.id   AF-A0A2N8UCL3-F1
#
_cell.length_a   1.000
_cell.length_b   1.000
_cell.length_c   1.000
_cell.angle_alpha   90.00
_cell.angle_beta   90.00
_cell.angle_gamma   90.00
#
_symmetry.space_group_name_H-M   'P 1'
#
loop_
_entity.id
_entity.type
_entity.pdbx_description
1 polymer ?
#
loop_
_entity_poly.entity_id
_entity_poly.type
_entity_poly.pdbx_seq_one_letter_code
_entity_poly.pdbx_strand_id
1 'polypeptide(L)'
;MRSTFLFLAASCLLGALCAVAHFPDAVKGVPEAEALWDHLVSERYLPKGIETPELRNFDFRSWHSFLSNKGLDIISDGRVGANSLRRYAKDPTVATNKLHDPYSPATAAELIRSYAEDQRRLVQSAGSRASAREAAALQASGSAPAVGEAVIDFMQMPDDDKNLLIDNPNHGKWW
;
A
#
# COMPACT_ATOMS: atom_id res chain seq x y z
N MET A 1 -11.09 52.61 9.01
CA MET A 1 -11.50 51.19 8.84
C MET A 1 -10.50 50.41 7.96
N ARG A 2 -9.22 50.33 8.36
CA ARG A 2 -8.16 49.61 7.61
C ARG A 2 -7.46 48.52 8.43
N SER A 3 -7.77 48.41 9.72
CA SER A 3 -7.06 47.55 10.67
C SER A 3 -7.65 46.13 10.75
N THR A 4 -8.97 45.97 10.63
CA THR A 4 -9.65 44.67 10.80
C THR A 4 -9.41 43.67 9.67
N PHE A 5 -9.13 44.13 8.45
CA PHE A 5 -8.85 43.24 7.31
C PHE A 5 -7.47 42.58 7.38
N LEU A 6 -6.48 43.23 8.01
CA LEU A 6 -5.14 42.67 8.16
C LEU A 6 -5.10 41.54 9.21
N PHE A 7 -5.89 41.65 10.29
CA PHE A 7 -5.96 40.59 11.30
C PHE A 7 -6.67 39.32 10.81
N LEU A 8 -7.68 39.44 9.94
CA LEU A 8 -8.35 38.29 9.35
C LEU A 8 -7.47 37.55 8.32
N ALA A 9 -6.76 38.30 7.47
CA ALA A 9 -5.82 37.70 6.52
C ALA A 9 -4.61 37.04 7.22
N ALA A 10 -4.09 37.66 8.28
CA ALA A 10 -3.00 37.11 9.08
C ALA A 10 -3.42 35.86 9.86
N SER A 11 -4.66 35.80 10.37
CA SER A 11 -5.18 34.60 11.08
C SER A 11 -5.52 33.45 10.13
N CYS A 12 -5.98 33.72 8.91
CA CYS A 12 -6.11 32.68 7.87
C CYS A 12 -4.75 32.11 7.44
N LEU A 13 -3.70 32.96 7.37
CA LEU A 13 -2.35 32.50 7.07
C LEU A 13 -1.70 31.77 8.27
N LEU A 14 -1.93 32.23 9.51
CA LEU A 14 -1.45 31.53 10.72
C LEU A 14 -2.11 30.16 10.89
N GLY A 15 -3.42 30.04 10.61
CA GLY A 15 -4.13 28.75 10.65
C GLY A 15 -3.57 27.74 9.64
N ALA A 16 -3.22 28.20 8.44
CA ALA A 16 -2.59 27.37 7.41
C ALA A 16 -1.16 26.93 7.78
N LEU A 17 -0.42 27.76 8.54
CA LEU A 17 0.91 27.43 9.06
C LEU A 17 0.88 26.50 10.28
N CYS A 18 -0.12 26.61 11.16
CA CYS A 18 -0.26 25.75 12.34
C CYS A 18 -0.77 24.32 12.01
N ALA A 19 -1.49 24.14 10.91
CA ALA A 19 -1.99 22.81 10.49
C ALA A 19 -0.86 21.83 10.10
N VAL A 20 0.36 22.31 9.85
CA VAL A 20 1.52 21.47 9.48
C VAL A 20 2.27 20.98 10.72
N ALA A 21 2.07 21.57 11.88
CA ALA A 21 2.77 21.19 13.12
C ALA A 21 2.13 20.01 13.84
N HIS A 22 0.88 19.66 13.51
CA HIS A 22 0.17 18.55 14.16
C HIS A 22 0.06 17.38 13.20
N PHE A 23 0.58 16.25 13.65
CA PHE A 23 0.58 14.99 12.94
C PHE A 23 -0.85 14.47 12.74
N PRO A 24 -1.37 14.33 11.51
CA PRO A 24 -2.76 13.89 11.30
C PRO A 24 -2.89 12.38 11.59
N ASP A 25 -4.03 11.97 12.16
CA ASP A 25 -4.32 10.56 12.50
C ASP A 25 -4.18 9.59 11.32
N ALA A 26 -4.36 10.10 10.09
CA ALA A 26 -4.19 9.34 8.85
C ALA A 26 -2.73 8.88 8.61
N VAL A 27 -1.75 9.67 9.04
CA VAL A 27 -0.32 9.38 8.86
C VAL A 27 0.20 8.43 9.94
N LYS A 28 -0.41 8.46 11.13
CA LYS A 28 0.02 7.68 12.29
C LYS A 28 0.04 6.17 12.07
N GLY A 29 1.15 5.52 12.44
CA GLY A 29 1.33 4.10 12.26
C GLY A 29 1.53 3.67 10.81
N VAL A 30 1.81 4.61 9.89
CA VAL A 30 2.24 4.32 8.51
C VAL A 30 3.67 4.84 8.34
N PRO A 31 4.71 4.04 8.67
CA PRO A 31 6.09 4.53 8.83
C PRO A 31 6.61 5.40 7.68
N GLU A 32 6.28 5.03 6.44
CA GLU A 32 6.67 5.78 5.25
C GLU A 32 6.04 7.18 5.19
N ALA A 33 4.75 7.29 5.53
CA ALA A 33 4.07 8.57 5.56
C ALA A 33 4.55 9.44 6.74
N GLU A 34 4.92 8.83 7.88
CA GLU A 34 5.51 9.56 9.01
C GLU A 34 6.85 10.19 8.60
N ALA A 35 7.71 9.44 7.92
CA ALA A 35 8.98 9.94 7.42
C ALA A 35 8.83 11.10 6.41
N LEU A 36 7.84 11.01 5.51
CA LEU A 36 7.51 12.13 4.60
C LEU A 36 7.01 13.36 5.36
N TRP A 37 6.19 13.17 6.39
CA TRP A 37 5.66 14.25 7.21
C TRP A 37 6.77 14.96 7.98
N ASP A 38 7.64 14.20 8.63
CA ASP A 38 8.77 14.74 9.38
C ASP A 38 9.70 15.55 8.47
N HIS A 39 10.02 15.02 7.29
CA HIS A 39 10.80 15.72 6.28
C HIS A 39 10.10 17.01 5.79
N LEU A 40 8.79 16.97 5.56
CA LEU A 40 8.02 18.14 5.16
C LEU A 40 8.06 19.25 6.25
N VAL A 41 7.98 18.86 7.52
CA VAL A 41 8.02 19.79 8.66
C VAL A 41 9.41 20.40 8.82
N SER A 42 10.47 19.59 8.74
CA SER A 42 11.85 20.05 8.94
C SER A 42 12.39 20.85 7.76
N GLU A 43 12.19 20.36 6.54
CA GLU A 43 12.87 20.88 5.34
C GLU A 43 11.96 21.76 4.48
N ARG A 44 10.64 21.70 4.67
CA ARG A 44 9.65 22.49 3.91
C ARG A 44 9.68 22.21 2.40
N TYR A 45 10.04 20.98 2.01
CA TYR A 45 9.90 20.46 0.64
C TYR A 45 9.53 18.97 0.64
N LEU A 46 9.10 18.46 -0.52
CA LEU A 46 8.83 17.03 -0.74
C LEU A 46 10.07 16.34 -1.33
N PRO A 47 10.47 15.17 -0.82
CA PRO A 47 11.75 14.57 -1.19
C PRO A 47 11.70 13.95 -2.59
N LYS A 48 12.77 14.11 -3.37
CA LYS A 48 12.91 13.45 -4.69
C LYS A 48 13.68 12.13 -4.64
N GLY A 49 14.29 11.84 -3.50
CA GLY A 49 15.18 10.70 -3.28
C GLY A 49 15.77 10.73 -1.89
N ILE A 50 16.76 9.87 -1.64
CA ILE A 50 17.46 9.81 -0.35
C ILE A 50 18.33 11.06 -0.21
N GLU A 51 17.77 12.12 0.37
CA GLU A 51 18.44 13.41 0.57
C GLU A 51 18.80 13.67 2.04
N THR A 52 18.14 12.99 2.97
CA THR A 52 18.33 13.20 4.42
C THR A 52 18.34 11.87 5.20
N PRO A 53 18.93 11.83 6.40
CA PRO A 53 19.01 10.61 7.23
C PRO A 53 17.64 9.97 7.51
N GLU A 54 16.59 10.78 7.65
CA GLU A 54 15.21 10.36 7.95
C GLU A 54 14.61 9.53 6.82
N LEU A 55 15.09 9.69 5.58
CA LEU A 55 14.58 9.02 4.40
C LEU A 55 15.44 7.83 3.95
N ARG A 56 16.44 7.43 4.74
CA ARG A 56 17.38 6.35 4.38
C ARG A 56 16.71 5.03 4.02
N ASN A 57 15.61 4.71 4.71
CA ASN A 57 14.86 3.46 4.51
C ASN A 57 13.52 3.67 3.79
N PHE A 58 13.29 4.86 3.24
CA PHE A 58 12.02 5.20 2.60
C PHE A 58 11.92 4.56 1.21
N ASP A 59 10.80 3.90 0.91
CA ASP A 59 10.54 3.35 -0.42
C ASP A 59 10.05 4.44 -1.39
N PHE A 60 11.00 5.07 -2.06
CA PHE A 60 10.72 6.05 -3.12
C PHE A 60 9.94 5.46 -4.29
N ARG A 61 10.01 4.16 -4.56
CA ARG A 61 9.27 3.55 -5.66
C ARG A 61 7.77 3.57 -5.39
N SER A 62 7.35 3.17 -4.20
CA SER A 62 5.95 3.20 -3.77
C SER A 62 5.38 4.63 -3.83
N TRP A 63 6.13 5.59 -3.30
CA TRP A 63 5.77 7.01 -3.34
C TRP A 63 5.65 7.58 -4.76
N HIS A 64 6.64 7.34 -5.63
CA HIS A 64 6.60 7.82 -7.01
C HIS A 64 5.45 7.19 -7.80
N SER A 65 5.16 5.90 -7.56
CA SER A 65 4.01 5.21 -8.15
C SER A 65 2.70 5.87 -7.70
N PHE A 66 2.54 6.15 -6.41
CA PHE A 66 1.38 6.86 -5.89
C PHE A 66 1.21 8.23 -6.55
N LEU A 67 2.27 9.05 -6.62
CA LEU A 67 2.22 10.38 -7.23
C LEU A 67 1.81 10.32 -8.71
N SER A 68 2.35 9.36 -9.46
CA SER A 68 2.05 9.17 -10.87
C SER A 68 0.59 8.79 -11.11
N ASN A 69 0.01 8.01 -10.18
CA ASN A 69 -1.36 7.49 -10.32
C ASN A 69 -2.44 8.42 -9.75
N LYS A 70 -2.15 9.16 -8.67
CA LYS A 70 -3.15 9.90 -7.88
C LYS A 70 -2.75 11.34 -7.57
N GLY A 71 -1.47 11.69 -7.72
CA GLY A 71 -0.93 12.97 -7.27
C GLY A 71 -1.58 14.16 -7.98
N LEU A 72 -1.78 14.09 -9.30
CA LEU A 72 -2.39 15.19 -10.07
C LEU A 72 -3.86 15.43 -9.70
N ASP A 73 -4.61 14.38 -9.39
CA ASP A 73 -6.01 14.49 -8.99
C ASP A 73 -6.11 15.17 -7.62
N ILE A 74 -5.20 14.86 -6.70
CA ILE A 74 -5.13 15.48 -5.36
C ILE A 74 -4.69 16.95 -5.46
N ILE A 75 -3.81 17.29 -6.40
CA ILE A 75 -3.36 18.66 -6.66
C ILE A 75 -4.43 19.48 -7.42
N SER A 76 -5.59 18.88 -7.74
CA SER A 76 -6.70 19.60 -8.38
C SER A 76 -7.36 20.56 -7.42
N ASP A 77 -6.88 21.79 -7.45
CA ASP A 77 -7.74 22.93 -7.28
C ASP A 77 -7.14 24.12 -8.05
N GLY A 78 -7.98 24.98 -8.61
CA GLY A 78 -7.62 26.12 -9.49
C GLY A 78 -6.77 27.22 -8.85
N ARG A 79 -5.97 26.90 -7.82
CA ARG A 79 -5.10 27.82 -7.10
C ARG A 79 -3.83 28.06 -7.91
N VAL A 80 -3.69 29.30 -8.35
CA VAL A 80 -2.51 29.86 -9.02
C VAL A 80 -1.35 29.81 -8.03
N GLY A 81 -0.65 28.67 -7.94
CA GLY A 81 0.40 28.48 -6.93
C GLY A 81 1.00 27.09 -6.84
N ALA A 82 0.22 26.04 -7.14
CA ALA A 82 0.66 24.65 -7.01
C ALA A 82 1.39 24.09 -8.26
N ASN A 83 1.94 24.94 -9.13
CA ASN A 83 2.54 24.50 -10.39
C ASN A 83 3.80 23.64 -10.19
N SER A 84 4.56 23.92 -9.14
CA SER A 84 5.74 23.14 -8.79
C SER A 84 5.35 21.76 -8.26
N LEU A 85 4.29 21.66 -7.45
CA LEU A 85 3.66 20.39 -7.04
C LEU A 85 3.11 19.59 -8.21
N ARG A 86 2.43 20.23 -9.17
CA ARG A 86 1.99 19.54 -10.40
C ARG A 86 3.17 18.99 -11.20
N ARG A 87 4.26 19.75 -11.32
CA ARG A 87 5.47 19.30 -12.01
C ARG A 87 6.11 18.12 -11.27
N TYR A 88 6.21 18.21 -9.95
CA TYR A 88 6.73 17.14 -9.10
C TYR A 88 5.86 15.88 -9.16
N ALA A 89 4.53 15.96 -9.15
CA ALA A 89 3.69 14.77 -9.29
C ALA A 89 3.81 14.09 -10.66
N LYS A 90 4.09 14.86 -11.73
CA LYS A 90 4.36 14.31 -13.07
C LYS A 90 5.73 13.66 -13.17
N ASP A 91 6.71 14.26 -12.51
CA ASP A 91 8.08 13.80 -12.50
C ASP A 91 8.71 14.04 -11.12
N PRO A 92 8.57 13.07 -10.21
CA PRO A 92 9.04 13.22 -8.83
C PRO A 92 10.56 13.09 -8.71
N THR A 93 11.26 12.76 -9.81
CA THR A 93 12.69 12.52 -9.82
C THR A 93 13.52 13.76 -10.16
N VAL A 94 12.93 14.74 -10.85
CA VAL A 94 13.67 15.87 -11.45
C VAL A 94 13.52 17.18 -10.66
N ALA A 95 12.43 17.38 -9.93
CA ALA A 95 12.12 18.69 -9.34
C ALA A 95 12.31 18.73 -7.81
N THR A 96 13.27 19.53 -7.32
CA THR A 96 13.27 19.97 -5.93
C THR A 96 12.10 20.92 -5.72
N ASN A 97 11.18 20.57 -4.84
CA ASN A 97 9.94 21.31 -4.72
C ASN A 97 9.87 22.11 -3.43
N LYS A 98 10.70 23.15 -3.34
CA LYS A 98 10.64 24.08 -2.22
C LYS A 98 9.26 24.72 -2.17
N LEU A 99 8.55 24.54 -1.06
CA LEU A 99 7.16 24.97 -0.89
C LEU A 99 7.13 26.46 -0.52
N HIS A 100 7.60 27.30 -1.45
CA HIS A 100 7.66 28.76 -1.30
C HIS A 100 6.28 29.42 -1.42
N ASP A 101 5.34 28.76 -2.06
CA ASP A 101 3.97 29.23 -2.17
C ASP A 101 3.18 28.89 -0.88
N PRO A 102 2.41 29.83 -0.32
CA PRO A 102 1.67 29.63 0.93
C PRO A 102 0.66 28.47 0.89
N TYR A 103 0.19 28.06 -0.29
CA TYR A 103 -0.73 26.94 -0.46
C TYR A 103 0.00 25.59 -0.63
N SER A 104 1.29 25.61 -0.98
CA SER A 104 2.06 24.39 -1.25
C SER A 104 2.26 23.49 -0.02
N PRO A 105 2.47 24.00 1.21
CA PRO A 105 2.53 23.17 2.41
C PRO A 105 1.24 22.39 2.69
N ALA A 106 0.07 23.02 2.51
CA ALA A 106 -1.22 22.37 2.73
C ALA A 106 -1.46 21.26 1.69
N THR A 107 -1.16 21.51 0.42
CA THR A 107 -1.29 20.50 -0.64
C THR A 107 -0.26 19.37 -0.46
N ALA A 108 0.95 19.66 -0.01
CA ALA A 108 1.95 18.64 0.31
C ALA A 108 1.50 17.74 1.47
N ALA A 109 0.95 18.33 2.53
CA ALA A 109 0.35 17.60 3.65
C ALA A 109 -0.80 16.68 3.18
N GLU A 110 -1.64 17.18 2.27
CA GLU A 110 -2.76 16.41 1.70
C GLU A 110 -2.30 15.23 0.83
N LEU A 111 -1.21 15.38 0.08
CA LEU A 111 -0.59 14.28 -0.66
C LEU A 111 -0.08 13.20 0.28
N ILE A 112 0.61 13.58 1.36
CA ILE A 112 1.13 12.64 2.38
C ILE A 112 -0.02 11.92 3.08
N ARG A 113 -1.08 12.65 3.46
CA ARG A 113 -2.30 12.08 4.05
C ARG A 113 -2.92 11.03 3.14
N SER A 114 -3.11 11.37 1.86
CA SER A 114 -3.71 10.48 0.86
C SER A 114 -2.85 9.25 0.59
N TYR A 115 -1.51 9.39 0.64
CA TYR A 115 -0.58 8.27 0.55
C TYR A 115 -0.71 7.31 1.72
N ALA A 116 -0.81 7.84 2.95
CA ALA A 116 -0.98 7.02 4.14
C ALA A 116 -2.28 6.17 4.08
N GLU A 117 -3.37 6.77 3.59
CA GLU A 117 -4.63 6.08 3.36
C GLU A 117 -4.55 5.01 2.26
N ASP A 118 -3.75 5.26 1.22
CA ASP A 118 -3.51 4.28 0.17
C ASP A 118 -2.73 3.07 0.69
N GLN A 119 -1.66 3.31 1.45
CA GLN A 119 -0.86 2.25 2.09
C GLN A 119 -1.71 1.39 3.03
N ARG A 120 -2.53 2.00 3.88
CA ARG A 120 -3.46 1.25 4.74
C ARG A 120 -4.43 0.38 3.94
N ARG A 121 -5.00 0.91 2.85
CA ARG A 121 -5.88 0.15 1.96
C ARG A 121 -5.17 -1.03 1.30
N LEU A 122 -3.92 -0.84 0.85
CA LEU A 122 -3.12 -1.91 0.26
C LEU A 122 -2.90 -3.04 1.27
N VAL A 123 -2.48 -2.72 2.50
CA VAL A 123 -2.26 -3.70 3.58
C VAL A 123 -3.55 -4.44 3.93
N GLN A 124 -4.67 -3.73 4.12
CA GLN A 124 -5.98 -4.34 4.41
C GLN A 124 -6.43 -5.28 3.28
N SER A 125 -6.26 -4.85 2.03
CA SER A 125 -6.62 -5.67 0.87
C SER A 125 -5.75 -6.93 0.74
N ALA A 126 -4.45 -6.83 1.04
CA ALA A 126 -3.54 -7.97 1.04
C ALA A 126 -3.92 -8.99 2.13
N GLY A 127 -4.22 -8.51 3.35
CA GLY A 127 -4.71 -9.35 4.45
C GLY A 127 -6.00 -10.09 4.10
N SER A 128 -6.98 -9.38 3.55
CA SER A 128 -8.26 -9.99 3.14
C SER A 128 -8.09 -11.09 2.07
N ARG A 129 -7.18 -10.89 1.10
CA ARG A 129 -6.88 -11.89 0.07
C ARG A 129 -6.14 -13.10 0.64
N ALA A 130 -5.23 -12.90 1.59
CA ALA A 130 -4.52 -13.99 2.27
C ALA A 130 -5.51 -14.87 3.05
N SER A 131 -6.38 -14.25 3.86
CA SER A 131 -7.42 -14.98 4.61
C SER A 131 -8.42 -15.70 3.69
N ALA A 132 -8.82 -15.08 2.56
CA ALA A 132 -9.70 -15.73 1.59
C ALA A 132 -9.05 -16.96 0.93
N ARG A 133 -7.73 -16.91 0.64
CA ARG A 133 -6.99 -18.05 0.10
C ARG A 133 -6.87 -19.19 1.12
N GLU A 134 -6.62 -18.87 2.39
CA GLU A 134 -6.55 -19.86 3.45
C GLU A 134 -7.91 -20.55 3.68
N ALA A 135 -9.01 -19.77 3.70
CA ALA A 135 -10.36 -20.33 3.77
C ALA A 135 -10.68 -21.24 2.57
N ALA A 136 -10.29 -20.84 1.36
CA ALA A 136 -10.46 -21.67 0.16
C ALA A 136 -9.62 -22.96 0.20
N ALA A 137 -8.39 -22.91 0.72
CA ALA A 137 -7.54 -24.08 0.86
C ALA A 137 -8.08 -25.09 1.89
N LEU A 138 -8.66 -24.61 3.00
CA LEU A 138 -9.33 -25.45 3.99
C LEU A 138 -10.61 -26.10 3.44
N GLN A 139 -11.40 -25.36 2.66
CA GLN A 139 -12.58 -25.94 1.98
C GLN A 139 -12.18 -26.97 0.92
N ALA A 140 -11.13 -26.72 0.14
CA ALA A 140 -10.60 -27.68 -0.81
C ALA A 140 -10.07 -28.95 -0.13
N SER A 141 -9.41 -28.81 1.03
CA SER A 141 -8.88 -29.94 1.81
C SER A 141 -9.99 -30.74 2.53
N GLY A 142 -11.09 -30.08 2.91
CA GLY A 142 -12.27 -30.72 3.50
C GLY A 142 -13.23 -31.36 2.50
N SER A 143 -13.03 -31.16 1.19
CA SER A 143 -13.93 -31.62 0.12
C SER A 143 -13.53 -32.96 -0.52
N ALA A 144 -12.76 -33.81 0.17
CA ALA A 144 -12.51 -35.19 -0.26
C ALA A 144 -13.34 -36.27 0.49
N PRO A 145 -14.68 -36.14 0.70
CA PRO A 145 -15.47 -37.25 1.24
C PRO A 145 -15.45 -38.47 0.33
N ALA A 146 -15.28 -38.29 -0.99
CA ALA A 146 -15.29 -39.39 -1.96
C ALA A 146 -14.08 -40.33 -1.84
N VAL A 147 -12.91 -39.84 -1.40
CA VAL A 147 -11.73 -40.71 -1.19
C VAL A 147 -11.84 -41.44 0.15
N GLY A 148 -12.34 -40.75 1.18
CA GLY A 148 -12.56 -41.34 2.50
C GLY A 148 -13.58 -42.49 2.45
N GLU A 149 -14.73 -42.28 1.78
CA GLU A 149 -15.71 -43.35 1.61
C GLU A 149 -15.17 -44.48 0.72
N ALA A 150 -14.50 -44.19 -0.40
CA ALA A 150 -13.94 -45.24 -1.26
C ALA A 150 -12.87 -46.11 -0.58
N VAL A 151 -12.07 -45.52 0.33
CA VAL A 151 -11.09 -46.27 1.12
C VAL A 151 -11.75 -47.11 2.20
N ILE A 152 -12.81 -46.60 2.84
CA ILE A 152 -13.58 -47.36 3.84
C ILE A 152 -14.33 -48.52 3.17
N ASP A 153 -14.92 -48.30 1.99
CA ASP A 153 -15.60 -49.34 1.19
C ASP A 153 -14.61 -50.42 0.72
N PHE A 154 -13.40 -50.02 0.30
CA PHE A 154 -12.33 -50.95 -0.05
C PHE A 154 -11.83 -51.78 1.15
N MET A 155 -11.77 -51.19 2.35
CA MET A 155 -11.36 -51.90 3.58
C MET A 155 -12.46 -52.76 4.20
N GLN A 156 -13.72 -52.58 3.82
CA GLN A 156 -14.86 -53.36 4.31
C GLN A 156 -15.28 -54.48 3.35
N MET A 157 -14.58 -54.63 2.21
CA MET A 157 -14.84 -55.73 1.28
C MET A 157 -14.45 -57.06 1.96
N PRO A 158 -15.38 -58.00 2.16
CA PRO A 158 -15.04 -59.30 2.74
C PRO A 158 -14.05 -60.02 1.81
N ASP A 159 -13.03 -60.64 2.39
CA ASP A 159 -12.04 -61.51 1.71
C ASP A 159 -12.77 -62.71 1.09
N ASP A 160 -13.38 -62.49 -0.08
CA ASP A 160 -13.71 -63.57 -0.99
C ASP A 160 -12.40 -63.95 -1.69
N ASP A 161 -11.85 -65.09 -1.28
CA ASP A 161 -10.66 -65.83 -1.76
C ASP A 161 -10.65 -66.12 -3.30
N LYS A 162 -10.98 -65.13 -4.14
CA LYS A 162 -11.11 -65.27 -5.60
C LYS A 162 -10.18 -64.37 -6.40
N ASN A 163 -9.38 -63.50 -5.78
CA ASN A 163 -8.32 -62.78 -6.48
C ASN A 163 -6.99 -63.53 -6.38
N LEU A 164 -7.03 -64.80 -6.79
CA LEU A 164 -5.87 -65.55 -7.21
C LEU A 164 -5.56 -65.22 -8.67
N LEU A 165 -4.31 -64.79 -8.89
CA LEU A 165 -3.48 -65.01 -10.08
C LEU A 165 -3.73 -64.12 -11.31
N ILE A 166 -2.80 -63.18 -11.54
CA ILE A 166 -2.16 -63.09 -12.85
C ILE A 166 -0.70 -63.52 -12.66
N ASP A 167 -0.41 -64.75 -13.08
CA ASP A 167 0.94 -65.23 -13.28
C ASP A 167 1.70 -64.29 -14.23
N ASN A 168 2.87 -63.84 -13.78
CA ASN A 168 3.82 -63.09 -14.60
C ASN A 168 4.53 -64.06 -15.56
N PRO A 169 4.34 -63.97 -16.89
CA PRO A 169 4.88 -64.97 -17.81
C PRO A 169 6.34 -64.71 -18.24
N ASN A 170 7.10 -63.82 -17.58
CA ASN A 170 8.46 -63.44 -18.03
C ASN A 170 9.63 -63.95 -17.16
N HIS A 171 9.46 -65.05 -16.43
CA HIS A 171 10.59 -65.81 -15.90
C HIS A 171 11.02 -66.91 -16.87
N GLY A 172 11.91 -66.58 -17.82
CA GLY A 172 12.57 -67.61 -18.61
C GLY A 172 13.31 -67.09 -19.85
N LYS A 173 14.55 -66.60 -19.67
CA LYS A 173 15.70 -66.83 -20.57
C LYS A 173 16.97 -66.23 -19.95
N TRP A 174 17.74 -67.11 -19.30
CA TRP A 174 19.18 -66.96 -19.14
C TRP A 174 19.83 -67.88 -20.18
N TRP A 175 20.52 -67.28 -21.14
CA TRP A 175 21.69 -67.82 -21.83
C TRP A 175 22.52 -66.62 -22.28
#